data_AF-A0AAD2W4P4-F1
#
_entry.id   AF-A0AAD2W4P4-F1
#
_cell.length_a   1.000
_cell.length_b   1.000
_cell.length_c   1.000
_cell.angle_alpha   90.00
_cell.angle_beta   90.00
_cell.angle_gamma   90.00
#
_symmetry.space_group_name_H-M   'P 1'
#
loop_
_entity.id
_entity.type
_entity.pdbx_description
1 polymer ?
#
loop_
_entity_poly.entity_id
_entity_poly.type
_entity_poly.pdbx_seq_one_letter_code
_entity_poly.pdbx_strand_id
1 'polypeptide(L)'
;MKNNNQSPLLTAGIETFLEAGNPTLDLLRVQPGIPVDDAYEHVSVLLGYCKHLVREGDMEDDHKMLGAADYLLATAKALMNDIELAKNSRH
;
A
#
# COMPACT_ATOMS: atom_id res chain seq x y z
N MET A 1 -6.47 9.78 -34.38
CA MET A 1 -5.46 9.67 -33.31
C MET A 1 -5.86 10.62 -32.20
N LYS A 2 -6.36 10.13 -31.05
CA LYS A 2 -6.67 10.99 -29.91
C LYS A 2 -5.38 11.21 -29.14
N ASN A 3 -4.83 12.42 -29.21
CA ASN A 3 -3.70 12.84 -28.37
C ASN A 3 -4.20 12.93 -26.93
N ASN A 4 -4.05 11.86 -26.15
CA ASN A 4 -4.37 11.87 -24.72
C ASN A 4 -3.14 12.34 -23.93
N ASN A 5 -2.82 13.63 -24.04
CA ASN A 5 -1.82 14.31 -23.20
C ASN A 5 -2.37 14.53 -21.77
N GLN A 6 -2.93 13.49 -21.16
CA GLN A 6 -3.26 13.55 -19.74
C GLN A 6 -1.99 13.25 -18.97
N SER A 7 -1.54 14.20 -18.14
CA SER A 7 -0.43 13.98 -17.22
C SER A 7 -0.67 12.67 -16.45
N PRO A 8 0.37 11.85 -16.21
CA PRO A 8 0.21 10.60 -15.48
C PRO A 8 -0.47 10.88 -14.14
N LEU A 9 -1.37 9.99 -13.73
CA LEU A 9 -1.93 10.06 -12.38
C LEU A 9 -0.83 9.62 -11.41
N LEU A 10 -0.57 10.44 -10.39
CA LEU A 10 0.52 10.22 -9.44
C LEU A 10 -0.05 10.00 -8.05
N THR A 11 0.63 9.20 -7.24
CA THR A 11 0.38 9.07 -5.80
C THR A 11 0.35 10.45 -5.15
N ALA A 12 -0.62 10.67 -4.28
CA ALA A 12 -0.84 11.94 -3.60
C ALA A 12 0.09 12.10 -2.38
N GLY A 13 0.52 11.00 -1.78
CA GLY A 13 1.32 10.97 -0.55
C GLY A 13 0.60 11.59 0.64
N ILE A 14 -0.73 11.43 0.69
CA ILE A 14 -1.59 11.87 1.78
C ILE A 14 -1.73 10.76 2.81
N GLU A 15 -1.83 9.50 2.35
CA GLU A 15 -2.03 8.37 3.26
C GLU A 15 -0.80 8.12 4.13
N THR A 16 -1.04 8.08 5.44
CA THR A 16 -0.08 7.66 6.47
C THR A 16 -0.52 6.34 7.08
N PHE A 17 0.43 5.56 7.59
CA PHE A 17 0.15 4.25 8.17
C PHE A 17 1.25 3.81 9.14
N LEU A 18 1.05 2.63 9.72
CA LEU A 18 1.92 2.00 10.72
C LEU A 18 1.96 2.79 12.02
N GLU A 19 0.94 2.58 12.85
CA GLU A 19 0.80 3.17 14.17
C GLU A 19 1.98 2.84 15.09
N ALA A 20 2.57 3.86 15.70
CA ALA A 20 3.68 3.74 16.63
C ALA A 20 3.61 4.80 17.74
N GLY A 21 4.17 4.47 18.92
CA GLY A 21 4.33 5.39 20.04
C GLY A 21 3.11 5.51 20.97
N ASN A 22 3.25 6.39 21.97
CA ASN A 22 2.19 6.78 22.90
C ASN A 22 2.37 8.27 23.26
N PRO A 23 1.57 9.20 22.72
CA PRO A 23 0.37 8.97 21.90
C PRO A 23 0.67 8.36 20.53
N THR A 24 -0.29 7.63 19.98
CA THR A 24 -0.16 6.94 18.69
C THR A 24 -0.01 7.93 17.54
N LEU A 25 1.02 7.73 16.71
CA LEU A 25 1.26 8.44 15.46
C LEU A 25 1.52 7.44 14.34
N ASP A 26 1.11 7.76 13.12
CA ASP A 26 1.54 6.99 11.96
C ASP A 26 3.01 7.25 11.65
N LEU A 27 3.79 6.19 11.56
CA LEU A 27 5.24 6.26 11.34
C LEU A 27 5.60 6.47 9.87
N LEU A 28 4.80 5.93 8.95
CA LEU A 28 5.10 5.86 7.53
C LEU A 28 4.07 6.62 6.68
N ARG A 29 4.46 6.96 5.46
CA ARG A 29 3.65 7.67 4.47
C ARG A 29 3.90 7.11 3.09
N VAL A 30 2.87 7.08 2.24
CA VAL A 30 3.05 6.82 0.82
C VAL A 30 3.87 7.94 0.17
N GLN A 31 4.87 7.57 -0.62
CA GLN A 31 5.69 8.55 -1.34
C GLN A 31 4.85 9.25 -2.43
N PRO A 32 4.74 10.59 -2.43
CA PRO A 32 4.04 11.32 -3.48
C PRO A 32 4.83 11.34 -4.79
N GLY A 33 4.11 11.52 -5.90
CA GLY A 33 4.70 11.78 -7.22
C GLY A 33 5.09 10.53 -8.03
N ILE A 34 4.67 9.35 -7.59
CA ILE A 34 4.94 8.07 -8.28
C ILE A 34 3.75 7.76 -9.18
N PRO A 35 3.93 7.29 -10.44
CA PRO A 35 2.82 6.84 -11.27
C PRO A 35 1.97 5.79 -10.55
N VAL A 36 0.66 5.98 -10.53
CA VAL A 36 -0.24 5.08 -9.78
C VAL A 36 -0.26 3.65 -10.31
N ASP A 37 0.01 3.47 -11.60
CA ASP A 37 0.08 2.14 -12.21
C ASP A 37 1.28 1.35 -11.66
N ASP A 38 2.43 2.00 -11.51
CA ASP A 38 3.64 1.42 -10.89
C ASP A 38 3.38 1.08 -9.41
N ALA A 39 2.69 1.98 -8.69
CA ALA A 39 2.31 1.72 -7.31
C ALA A 39 1.32 0.54 -7.17
N TYR A 40 0.39 0.41 -8.13
CA TYR A 40 -0.62 -0.65 -8.14
C TYR A 40 -0.03 -2.04 -8.42
N GLU A 41 1.02 -2.13 -9.25
CA GLU A 41 1.77 -3.36 -9.46
C GLU A 41 2.29 -3.93 -8.13
N HIS A 42 2.86 -3.06 -7.28
CA HIS A 42 3.37 -3.45 -5.98
C HIS A 42 2.27 -3.88 -5.00
N VAL A 43 1.07 -3.29 -5.05
CA VAL A 43 -0.07 -3.74 -4.22
C VAL A 43 -0.38 -5.21 -4.47
N SER A 44 -0.43 -5.63 -5.73
CA SER A 44 -0.74 -7.03 -6.10
C SER A 44 0.35 -8.00 -5.60
N VAL A 45 1.63 -7.60 -5.72
CA VAL A 45 2.76 -8.39 -5.23
C VAL A 45 2.70 -8.55 -3.70
N LEU A 46 2.45 -7.45 -2.98
CA LEU A 46 2.34 -7.46 -1.51
C LEU A 46 1.22 -8.38 -1.04
N LEU A 47 0.03 -8.32 -1.66
CA LEU A 47 -1.08 -9.19 -1.31
C LEU A 47 -0.77 -10.67 -1.60
N GLY A 48 0.02 -10.96 -2.64
CA GLY A 48 0.56 -12.29 -2.90
C GLY A 48 1.43 -12.80 -1.76
N TYR A 49 2.36 -11.97 -1.26
CA TYR A 49 3.18 -12.32 -0.10
C TYR A 49 2.38 -12.46 1.18
N CYS A 50 1.45 -11.55 1.49
CA CYS A 50 0.57 -11.67 2.66
C CYS A 50 -0.17 -13.01 2.64
N LYS A 51 -0.76 -13.40 1.51
CA LYS A 51 -1.48 -14.66 1.37
C LYS A 51 -0.61 -15.88 1.62
N HIS A 52 0.64 -15.86 1.16
CA HIS A 52 1.59 -16.95 1.42
C HIS A 52 1.99 -16.98 2.90
N LEU A 53 2.42 -15.87 3.46
CA LEU A 53 2.89 -15.76 4.85
C LEU A 53 1.81 -16.12 5.87
N VAL A 54 0.54 -15.73 5.64
CA VAL A 54 -0.57 -16.13 6.51
C VAL A 54 -0.76 -17.64 6.52
N ARG A 55 -0.65 -18.30 5.36
CA ARG A 55 -0.84 -19.74 5.24
C ARG A 55 0.29 -20.53 5.90
N GLU A 56 1.54 -20.17 5.60
CA GLU A 56 2.69 -20.84 6.21
C GLU A 56 2.78 -20.54 7.70
N GLY A 57 2.52 -19.29 8.10
CA GLY A 57 2.52 -18.89 9.51
C GLY A 57 1.45 -19.59 10.34
N ASP A 58 0.25 -19.80 9.79
CA ASP A 58 -0.81 -20.55 10.46
C ASP A 58 -0.49 -22.05 10.55
N MET A 59 0.07 -22.62 9.48
CA MET A 59 0.44 -24.04 9.42
C MET A 59 1.57 -24.40 10.40
N GLU A 60 2.56 -23.51 10.56
CA GLU A 60 3.76 -23.74 11.37
C GLU A 60 3.70 -23.07 12.77
N ASP A 61 2.56 -22.44 13.12
CA ASP A 61 2.41 -21.60 14.33
C ASP A 61 3.52 -20.52 14.45
N ASP A 62 3.99 -19.99 13.32
CA ASP A 62 5.04 -18.97 13.26
C ASP A 62 4.43 -17.55 13.29
N HIS A 63 4.29 -17.02 14.51
CA HIS A 63 3.80 -15.67 14.73
C HIS A 63 4.64 -14.57 14.06
N LYS A 64 5.92 -14.83 13.71
CA LYS A 64 6.71 -13.82 12.97
C LYS A 64 6.27 -13.72 11.52
N MET A 65 5.87 -14.82 10.90
CA MET A 65 5.31 -14.80 9.55
C MET A 65 3.97 -14.08 9.53
N LEU A 66 3.12 -14.34 10.53
CA LEU A 66 1.83 -13.63 10.68
C LEU A 66 2.06 -12.13 10.89
N GLY A 67 2.96 -11.75 11.79
CA GLY A 67 3.32 -10.34 12.00
C GLY A 67 3.89 -9.68 10.74
N ALA A 68 4.76 -10.36 9.99
CA ALA A 68 5.27 -9.85 8.72
C ALA A 68 4.15 -9.63 7.69
N ALA A 69 3.18 -10.54 7.63
CA ALA A 69 2.01 -10.39 6.77
C ALA A 69 1.19 -9.15 7.13
N ASP A 70 1.03 -8.83 8.42
CA ASP A 70 0.34 -7.63 8.89
C ASP A 70 1.04 -6.34 8.44
N TYR A 71 2.38 -6.26 8.56
CA TYR A 71 3.16 -5.10 8.07
C TYR A 71 3.02 -4.90 6.56
N LEU A 72 3.10 -5.98 5.79
CA LEU A 72 2.95 -5.92 4.34
C LEU A 72 1.52 -5.57 3.92
N LEU A 73 0.51 -6.07 4.64
CA LEU A 73 -0.88 -5.77 4.38
C LEU A 73 -1.19 -4.29 4.69
N ALA A 74 -0.66 -3.76 5.78
CA ALA A 74 -0.77 -2.33 6.10
C ALA A 74 -0.16 -1.46 4.99
N THR A 75 0.99 -1.87 4.45
CA THR A 75 1.63 -1.18 3.31
C THR A 75 0.77 -1.24 2.05
N ALA A 76 0.23 -2.41 1.71
CA ALA A 76 -0.63 -2.58 0.53
C ALA A 76 -1.92 -1.75 0.64
N LYS A 77 -2.53 -1.72 1.83
CA LYS A 77 -3.71 -0.89 2.12
C LYS A 77 -3.41 0.59 1.97
N ALA A 78 -2.28 1.06 2.51
CA ALA A 78 -1.90 2.46 2.42
C ALA A 78 -1.70 2.91 0.95
N LEU A 79 -1.00 2.09 0.16
CA LEU A 79 -0.84 2.34 -1.28
C LEU A 79 -2.18 2.41 -2.01
N MET A 80 -3.08 1.45 -1.76
CA MET A 80 -4.40 1.43 -2.39
C MET A 80 -5.23 2.66 -2.02
N ASN A 81 -5.24 3.04 -0.74
CA ASN A 81 -5.95 4.23 -0.26
C ASN A 81 -5.41 5.51 -0.94
N ASP A 82 -4.09 5.68 -1.01
CA ASP A 82 -3.48 6.86 -1.63
C ASP A 82 -3.75 6.95 -3.14
N ILE A 83 -3.77 5.80 -3.83
CA ILE A 83 -4.16 5.70 -5.24
C ILE A 83 -5.62 6.16 -5.43
N GLU A 84 -6.55 5.71 -4.57
CA GLU A 84 -7.95 6.13 -4.65
C GLU A 84 -8.13 7.61 -4.33
N LEU A 85 -7.38 8.17 -3.37
CA LEU A 85 -7.34 9.61 -3.11
C LEU A 85 -6.87 10.39 -4.35
N ALA A 86 -5.81 9.92 -5.01
CA ALA A 86 -5.30 10.53 -6.23
C ALA A 86 -6.35 10.50 -7.36
N LYS A 87 -7.04 9.37 -7.56
CA LYS A 87 -8.12 9.23 -8.56
C LYS A 87 -9.28 10.18 -8.29
N ASN A 88 -9.70 10.29 -7.04
CA ASN A 88 -10.81 11.15 -6.62
C ASN A 88 -10.47 12.64 -6.78
N SER A 89 -9.20 13.03 -6.64
CA SER A 89 -8.75 14.42 -6.83
C SER A 89 -8.85 14.94 -8.28
N ARG A 90 -9.09 14.06 -9.26
CA ARG A 90 -9.22 14.41 -10.69
C ARG A 90 -10.66 14.65 -11.17
N HIS A 91 -11.67 14.43 -10.31
CA HIS A 91 -13.08 14.69 -10.59
C HIS A 91 -13.53 16.00 -9.94
#